data_AF-A0A2A4N1Z7-F1
#
_entry.id   AF-A0A2A4N1Z7-F1
#
_cell.length_a   1.000
_cell.length_b   1.000
_cell.length_c   1.000
_cell.angle_alpha   90.00
_cell.angle_beta   90.00
_cell.angle_gamma   90.00
#
_symmetry.space_group_name_H-M   'P 1'
#
loop_
_entity.id
_entity.type
_entity.pdbx_description
1 polymer ?
#
loop_
_entity_poly.entity_id
_entity_poly.type
_entity_poly.pdbx_seq_one_letter_code
_entity_poly.pdbx_strand_id
1 'polypeptide(L)'
;MKRFSILLLAVIFCLPFSGCKKGEEDPGISFKSRDGRVKGIWKLTKITETSTDVDKTTVVFLGVSSSSVTTTTITVDYDGTDMTKTDLVTTEASSTTVNDVTTTVTTYSLTVTINKDNTYSYSLDKTDKEYCTSDASTCTTFPSSNPVTYTEDEDGEWYWDDANDKKIHLKTYAPYFSGKLKKCSSSELIFESTWDESDKTTYTDYVNEGTYTGTSTYTWTKQ
;
A
#
# COMPACT_ATOMS: atom_id res chain seq x y z
N MET A 1 33.79 52.64 1.88
CA MET A 1 33.93 51.29 1.29
C MET A 1 33.51 50.12 2.22
N LYS A 2 33.05 50.35 3.46
CA LYS A 2 32.66 49.26 4.40
C LYS A 2 31.20 48.75 4.25
N ARG A 3 30.35 49.42 3.46
CA ARG A 3 28.93 49.06 3.29
C ARG A 3 28.67 48.00 2.22
N PHE A 4 29.66 47.68 1.38
CA PHE A 4 29.53 46.69 0.31
C PHE A 4 29.75 45.24 0.80
N SER A 5 30.52 45.03 1.89
CA SER A 5 30.78 43.69 2.44
C SER A 5 29.58 43.04 3.13
N ILE A 6 28.63 43.82 3.67
CA ILE A 6 27.45 43.26 4.35
C ILE A 6 26.46 42.65 3.35
N LEU A 7 26.39 43.19 2.12
CA LEU A 7 25.51 42.69 1.08
C LEU A 7 26.01 41.37 0.46
N LEU A 8 27.32 41.14 0.41
CA LEU A 8 27.91 39.89 -0.10
C LEU A 8 27.70 38.70 0.86
N LEU A 9 27.70 38.95 2.17
CA LEU A 9 27.49 37.92 3.19
C LEU A 9 26.02 37.44 3.24
N ALA A 10 25.06 38.31 2.89
CA ALA A 10 23.64 37.97 2.83
C ALA A 10 23.30 37.05 1.64
N VAL A 11 24.04 37.14 0.52
CA VAL A 11 23.81 36.29 -0.67
C VAL A 11 24.33 34.85 -0.45
N ILE A 12 25.39 34.68 0.34
CA ILE A 12 25.95 33.36 0.66
C ILE A 12 25.00 32.56 1.58
N PHE A 13 24.17 33.24 2.38
CA PHE A 13 23.21 32.59 3.27
C PHE A 13 21.93 32.11 2.56
N CYS A 14 21.66 32.58 1.34
CA CYS A 14 20.48 32.18 0.55
C CYS A 14 20.70 30.91 -0.31
N LEU A 15 21.93 30.37 -0.39
CA LEU A 15 22.27 29.31 -1.35
C LEU A 15 22.24 27.84 -0.88
N PRO A 16 22.02 27.44 0.41
CA PRO A 16 22.00 26.01 0.74
C PRO A 16 20.61 25.37 0.85
N PHE A 17 19.50 26.05 0.49
CA PHE A 17 18.16 25.46 0.66
C PHE A 17 17.68 24.57 -0.50
N SER A 18 18.45 24.44 -1.57
CA SER A 18 18.28 23.37 -2.57
C SER A 18 18.97 22.06 -2.13
N GLY A 19 19.19 21.90 -0.82
CA GLY A 19 19.84 20.74 -0.22
C GLY A 19 19.20 19.44 -0.71
N CYS A 20 20.05 18.48 -1.07
CA CYS A 20 19.70 17.15 -1.57
C CYS A 20 18.65 16.47 -0.68
N LYS A 21 17.37 16.73 -0.97
CA LYS A 21 16.26 15.95 -0.45
C LYS A 21 16.46 14.52 -0.94
N LYS A 22 16.80 13.61 -0.02
CA LYS A 22 16.88 12.18 -0.34
C LYS A 22 15.49 11.57 -0.61
N GLY A 23 14.42 12.24 -0.18
CA GLY A 23 13.02 11.92 -0.48
C GLY A 23 12.19 13.18 -0.72
N GLU A 24 11.11 13.04 -1.48
CA GLU A 24 10.22 14.14 -1.91
C GLU A 24 9.72 14.99 -0.71
N GLU A 25 9.38 14.29 0.38
CA GLU A 25 8.83 14.84 1.62
C GLU A 25 9.81 14.77 2.81
N ASP A 26 11.12 14.61 2.55
CA ASP A 26 12.11 14.64 3.64
C ASP A 26 12.27 16.09 4.17
N PRO A 27 12.31 16.31 5.50
CA PRO A 27 12.62 17.62 6.06
C PRO A 27 13.97 18.10 5.54
N GLY A 28 14.00 19.34 5.00
CA GLY A 28 15.18 19.89 4.32
C GLY A 28 16.44 19.95 5.19
N ILE A 29 16.30 19.97 6.52
CA ILE A 29 17.38 19.83 7.48
C ILE A 29 16.90 18.88 8.59
N SER A 30 17.53 17.70 8.68
CA SER A 30 17.36 16.80 9.82
C SER A 30 18.72 16.47 10.41
N PHE A 31 18.86 16.62 11.73
CA PHE A 31 20.06 16.19 12.45
C PHE A 31 20.06 14.67 12.73
N LYS A 32 18.95 13.97 12.42
CA LYS A 32 18.83 12.51 12.58
C LYS A 32 19.04 11.84 11.23
N SER A 33 19.86 10.78 11.22
CA SER A 33 19.98 9.90 10.05
C SER A 33 18.63 9.25 9.71
N ARG A 34 18.44 8.78 8.47
CA ARG A 34 17.25 7.99 8.09
C ARG A 34 17.09 6.77 9.00
N ASP A 35 18.18 6.05 9.27
CA ASP A 35 18.21 4.92 10.22
C ASP A 35 17.71 5.34 11.61
N GLY A 36 18.12 6.51 12.09
CA GLY A 36 17.65 7.04 13.37
C GLY A 36 16.19 7.50 13.36
N ARG A 37 15.65 7.86 12.19
CA ARG A 37 14.23 8.23 12.02
C ARG A 37 13.34 7.00 12.04
N VAL A 38 13.67 5.95 11.27
CA VAL A 38 12.87 4.72 11.18
C VAL A 38 12.89 3.85 12.43
N LYS A 39 13.92 3.94 13.28
CA LYS A 39 13.97 3.19 14.56
C LYS A 39 12.89 3.66 15.54
N GLY A 40 12.15 2.74 16.15
CA GLY A 40 11.12 3.03 17.15
C GLY A 40 9.86 2.18 16.95
N ILE A 41 8.82 2.50 17.70
CA ILE A 41 7.52 1.83 17.64
C ILE A 41 6.62 2.64 16.71
N TRP A 42 6.05 1.97 15.72
CA TRP A 42 5.22 2.55 14.67
C TRP A 42 3.86 1.88 14.69
N LYS A 43 2.80 2.68 14.75
CA LYS A 43 1.44 2.21 14.56
C LYS A 43 0.98 2.58 13.16
N LEU A 44 0.42 1.63 12.44
CA LEU A 44 -0.26 1.90 11.18
C LEU A 44 -1.51 2.72 11.48
N THR A 45 -1.70 3.84 10.78
CA THR A 45 -2.85 4.73 10.99
C THR A 45 -3.66 4.98 9.73
N LYS A 46 -3.12 4.64 8.56
CA LYS A 46 -3.87 4.76 7.32
C LYS A 46 -3.40 3.77 6.27
N ILE A 47 -4.34 3.17 5.56
CA ILE A 47 -4.11 2.48 4.28
C ILE A 47 -5.05 3.10 3.26
N THR A 48 -4.53 3.37 2.07
CA THR A 48 -5.35 3.61 0.88
C THR A 48 -4.79 2.76 -0.24
N GLU A 49 -5.59 1.84 -0.75
CA GLU A 49 -5.23 0.96 -1.86
C GLU A 49 -6.32 1.01 -2.93
N THR A 50 -5.89 0.98 -4.18
CA THR A 50 -6.77 0.70 -5.31
C THR A 50 -6.01 -0.17 -6.30
N SER A 51 -6.61 -1.30 -6.66
CA SER A 51 -6.11 -2.17 -7.72
C SER A 51 -7.23 -2.59 -8.66
N THR A 52 -6.82 -2.90 -9.88
CA THR A 52 -7.71 -3.36 -10.94
C THR A 52 -7.06 -4.56 -11.60
N ASP A 53 -7.77 -5.68 -11.55
CA ASP A 53 -7.49 -6.90 -12.30
C ASP A 53 -8.45 -6.99 -13.50
N VAL A 54 -7.92 -7.22 -14.69
CA VAL A 54 -8.71 -7.37 -15.92
C VAL A 54 -8.36 -8.68 -16.58
N ASP A 55 -9.28 -9.62 -16.49
CA ASP A 55 -9.22 -10.91 -17.15
C ASP A 55 -10.02 -10.90 -18.45
N LYS A 56 -9.35 -11.13 -19.58
CA LYS A 56 -10.00 -11.29 -20.88
C LYS A 56 -9.90 -12.73 -21.30
N THR A 57 -11.04 -13.37 -21.48
CA THR A 57 -11.10 -14.76 -21.95
C THR A 57 -11.74 -14.79 -23.33
N THR A 58 -11.06 -15.42 -24.29
CA THR A 58 -11.58 -15.72 -25.62
C THR A 58 -11.60 -17.22 -25.83
N VAL A 59 -12.76 -17.75 -26.20
CA VAL A 59 -12.95 -19.16 -26.54
C VAL A 59 -13.34 -19.27 -28.00
N VAL A 60 -12.69 -20.18 -28.73
CA VAL A 60 -13.03 -20.50 -30.12
C VAL A 60 -13.49 -21.95 -30.18
N PHE A 61 -14.76 -22.17 -30.55
CA PHE A 61 -15.31 -23.50 -30.69
C PHE A 61 -15.99 -23.64 -32.05
N LEU A 62 -15.52 -24.60 -32.86
CA LEU A 62 -16.05 -24.87 -34.21
C LEU A 62 -16.10 -23.61 -35.11
N GLY A 63 -15.12 -22.71 -34.97
CA GLY A 63 -15.07 -21.45 -35.73
C GLY A 63 -15.97 -20.33 -35.21
N VAL A 64 -16.68 -20.54 -34.11
CA VAL A 64 -17.42 -19.50 -33.40
C VAL A 64 -16.56 -18.98 -32.24
N SER A 65 -16.32 -17.67 -32.22
CA SER A 65 -15.59 -17.00 -31.13
C SER A 65 -16.56 -16.36 -30.14
N SER A 66 -16.32 -16.58 -28.84
CA SER A 66 -16.95 -15.84 -27.75
C SER A 66 -15.88 -15.21 -26.88
N SER A 67 -16.10 -13.98 -26.43
CA SER A 67 -15.21 -13.29 -25.50
C SER A 67 -15.97 -12.82 -24.26
N SER A 68 -15.32 -12.91 -23.10
CA SER A 68 -15.75 -12.27 -21.87
C SER A 68 -14.61 -11.43 -21.29
N VAL A 69 -14.98 -10.33 -20.64
CA VAL A 69 -14.06 -9.50 -19.87
C VAL A 69 -14.57 -9.46 -18.44
N THR A 70 -13.74 -9.86 -17.49
CA THR A 70 -14.02 -9.70 -16.07
C THR A 70 -13.05 -8.67 -15.52
N THR A 71 -13.58 -7.59 -14.94
CA THR A 71 -12.79 -6.55 -14.29
C THR A 71 -13.08 -6.57 -12.81
N THR A 72 -12.07 -6.81 -11.99
CA THR A 72 -12.18 -6.74 -10.53
C THR A 72 -11.44 -5.49 -10.05
N THR A 73 -12.18 -4.53 -9.51
CA THR A 73 -11.62 -3.36 -8.84
C THR A 73 -11.66 -3.57 -7.34
N ILE A 74 -10.49 -3.54 -6.70
CA ILE A 74 -10.34 -3.69 -5.26
C ILE A 74 -9.96 -2.34 -4.68
N THR A 75 -10.69 -1.89 -3.66
CA THR A 75 -10.29 -0.74 -2.85
C THR A 75 -10.13 -1.15 -1.39
N VAL A 76 -9.09 -0.64 -0.73
CA VAL A 76 -8.88 -0.81 0.71
C VAL A 76 -8.70 0.56 1.33
N ASP A 77 -9.50 0.86 2.35
CA ASP A 77 -9.37 2.05 3.18
C ASP A 77 -9.24 1.62 4.64
N TYR A 78 -8.24 2.14 5.35
CA TYR A 78 -8.08 1.93 6.78
C TYR A 78 -7.89 3.28 7.45
N ASP A 79 -8.64 3.53 8.52
CA ASP A 79 -8.69 4.83 9.21
C ASP A 79 -7.91 4.86 10.55
N GLY A 80 -7.18 3.78 10.87
CA GLY A 80 -6.50 3.61 12.16
C GLY A 80 -7.28 2.78 13.17
N THR A 81 -8.52 2.39 12.84
CA THR A 81 -9.37 1.50 13.65
C THR A 81 -9.98 0.39 12.81
N ASP A 82 -10.68 0.74 11.73
CA ASP A 82 -11.40 -0.20 10.88
C ASP A 82 -10.86 -0.16 9.45
N MET A 83 -10.65 -1.33 8.89
CA MET A 83 -10.30 -1.56 7.49
C MET A 83 -11.55 -1.95 6.73
N THR A 84 -11.84 -1.22 5.65
CA THR A 84 -12.90 -1.52 4.70
C THR A 84 -12.28 -1.96 3.39
N LYS A 85 -12.57 -3.19 2.97
CA LYS A 85 -12.22 -3.71 1.65
C LYS A 85 -13.47 -3.78 0.78
N THR A 86 -13.43 -3.22 -0.42
CA THR A 86 -14.50 -3.34 -1.42
C THR A 86 -13.97 -3.99 -2.69
N ASP A 87 -14.59 -5.09 -3.09
CA ASP A 87 -14.35 -5.79 -4.34
C ASP A 87 -15.53 -5.53 -5.28
N LEU A 88 -15.30 -4.81 -6.39
CA LEU A 88 -16.27 -4.61 -7.46
C LEU A 88 -15.87 -5.48 -8.65
N VAL A 89 -16.67 -6.48 -8.97
CA VAL A 89 -16.49 -7.38 -10.11
C VAL A 89 -17.49 -7.01 -11.19
N THR A 90 -17.00 -6.60 -12.35
CA THR A 90 -17.80 -6.34 -13.55
C THR A 90 -17.49 -7.41 -14.58
N THR A 91 -18.50 -8.19 -14.97
CA THR A 91 -18.37 -9.18 -16.05
C THR A 91 -19.16 -8.73 -17.28
N GLU A 92 -18.48 -8.59 -18.41
CA GLU A 92 -19.03 -8.26 -19.70
C GLU A 92 -18.93 -9.46 -20.64
N ALA A 93 -20.07 -9.96 -21.13
CA ALA A 93 -20.11 -11.05 -22.11
C ALA A 93 -21.20 -10.77 -23.15
N SER A 94 -20.80 -10.62 -24.42
CA SER A 94 -21.61 -10.41 -25.64
C SER A 94 -22.65 -9.27 -25.61
N SER A 95 -23.62 -9.29 -24.68
CA SER A 95 -24.72 -8.32 -24.56
C SER A 95 -25.21 -8.12 -23.12
N THR A 96 -24.51 -8.65 -22.11
CA THR A 96 -24.91 -8.55 -20.71
C THR A 96 -23.73 -8.06 -19.88
N THR A 97 -24.02 -7.12 -18.97
CA THR A 97 -23.10 -6.65 -17.95
C THR A 97 -23.69 -7.03 -16.59
N VAL A 98 -22.89 -7.71 -15.78
CA VAL A 98 -23.22 -8.04 -14.38
C VAL A 98 -22.21 -7.34 -13.49
N ASN A 99 -22.68 -6.71 -12.41
CA ASN A 99 -21.85 -6.03 -11.43
C ASN A 99 -22.11 -6.60 -10.04
N ASP A 100 -21.09 -7.23 -9.47
CA ASP A 100 -21.10 -7.74 -8.11
C ASP A 100 -20.21 -6.85 -7.24
N VAL A 101 -20.75 -6.32 -6.14
CA VAL A 101 -19.96 -5.58 -5.15
C VAL A 101 -19.96 -6.39 -3.87
N THR A 102 -18.78 -6.63 -3.32
CA THR A 102 -18.59 -7.20 -1.99
C THR A 102 -17.86 -6.21 -1.11
N THR A 103 -18.35 -5.96 0.10
CA THR A 103 -17.69 -5.10 1.09
C THR A 103 -17.46 -5.88 2.37
N THR A 104 -16.23 -5.84 2.87
CA THR A 104 -15.84 -6.43 4.16
C THR A 104 -15.32 -5.34 5.07
N VAL A 105 -15.80 -5.30 6.31
CA VAL A 105 -15.30 -4.41 7.36
C VAL A 105 -14.62 -5.24 8.45
N THR A 106 -13.47 -4.76 8.90
CA THR A 106 -12.62 -5.48 9.85
C THR A 106 -12.00 -4.48 10.82
N THR A 107 -12.09 -4.71 12.13
CA THR A 107 -11.25 -4.00 13.09
C THR A 107 -9.81 -4.48 12.97
N TYR A 108 -8.89 -3.53 12.82
CA TYR A 108 -7.52 -3.80 12.45
C TYR A 108 -6.59 -2.92 13.29
N SER A 109 -5.54 -3.52 13.86
CA SER A 109 -4.50 -2.80 14.59
C SER A 109 -3.16 -3.43 14.29
N LEU A 110 -2.21 -2.63 13.80
CA LEU A 110 -0.88 -3.10 13.46
C LEU A 110 0.17 -2.17 14.08
N THR A 111 1.08 -2.77 14.85
CA THR A 111 2.23 -2.10 15.44
C THR A 111 3.51 -2.80 15.03
N VAL A 112 4.53 -2.03 14.63
CA VAL A 112 5.86 -2.55 14.32
C VAL A 112 6.91 -1.82 15.15
N THR A 113 7.82 -2.57 15.74
CA THR A 113 8.99 -2.05 16.44
C THR A 113 10.23 -2.28 15.59
N ILE A 114 10.93 -1.21 15.20
CA ILE A 114 12.20 -1.27 14.48
C ILE A 114 13.33 -0.99 15.49
N ASN A 115 14.09 -2.02 15.84
CA ASN A 115 15.11 -1.97 16.88
C ASN A 115 16.45 -1.41 16.38
N LYS A 116 17.31 -1.06 17.33
CA LYS A 116 18.63 -0.47 17.05
C LYS A 116 19.63 -1.47 16.47
N ASP A 117 19.45 -2.75 16.74
CA ASP A 117 20.29 -3.89 16.41
C ASP A 117 19.92 -4.55 15.07
N ASN A 118 19.19 -3.83 14.20
CA ASN A 118 18.69 -4.30 12.91
C ASN A 118 17.65 -5.42 12.99
N THR A 119 17.04 -5.65 14.16
CA THR A 119 15.87 -6.52 14.30
C THR A 119 14.57 -5.71 14.24
N TYR A 120 13.47 -6.35 13.88
CA TYR A 120 12.12 -5.81 14.05
C TYR A 120 11.21 -6.84 14.71
N SER A 121 10.11 -6.35 15.27
CA SER A 121 8.96 -7.15 15.67
C SER A 121 7.67 -6.50 15.18
N TYR A 122 6.65 -7.26 14.82
CA TYR A 122 5.31 -6.72 14.61
C TYR A 122 4.25 -7.49 15.38
N SER A 123 3.14 -6.81 15.65
CA SER A 123 1.94 -7.39 16.24
C SER A 123 0.72 -6.88 15.47
N LEU A 124 -0.08 -7.82 14.98
CA LEU A 124 -1.30 -7.58 14.23
C LEU A 124 -2.48 -8.16 14.99
N ASP A 125 -3.51 -7.34 15.22
CA ASP A 125 -4.81 -7.79 15.68
C ASP A 125 -5.87 -7.50 14.61
N LYS A 126 -6.62 -8.53 14.21
CA LYS A 126 -7.70 -8.44 13.22
C LYS A 126 -8.98 -9.03 13.79
N THR A 127 -10.13 -8.40 13.58
CA THR A 127 -11.45 -8.95 13.90
C THR A 127 -12.47 -8.57 12.83
N ASP A 128 -13.06 -9.57 12.17
CA ASP A 128 -14.07 -9.34 11.13
C ASP A 128 -15.38 -8.83 11.74
N LYS A 129 -15.99 -7.80 11.13
CA LYS A 129 -17.20 -7.11 11.63
C LYS A 129 -18.42 -7.33 10.74
N GLU A 130 -18.27 -7.08 9.44
CA GLU A 130 -19.40 -7.01 8.51
C GLU A 130 -19.01 -7.53 7.13
N TYR A 131 -19.99 -8.13 6.46
CA TYR A 131 -19.90 -8.58 5.08
C TYR A 131 -21.18 -8.23 4.33
N CYS A 132 -21.05 -7.51 3.22
CA CYS A 132 -22.15 -7.07 2.36
C CYS A 132 -21.89 -7.50 0.92
N THR A 133 -22.95 -7.88 0.19
CA THR A 133 -22.92 -8.12 -1.27
C THR A 133 -24.03 -7.30 -1.94
N SER A 134 -23.82 -6.67 -3.10
CA SER A 134 -24.86 -5.81 -3.74
C SER A 134 -26.02 -6.56 -4.39
N ASP A 135 -25.79 -7.78 -4.87
CA ASP A 135 -26.81 -8.58 -5.57
C ASP A 135 -27.87 -9.17 -4.63
N ALA A 136 -27.53 -9.24 -3.34
CA ALA A 136 -28.49 -9.44 -2.27
C ALA A 136 -28.67 -8.09 -1.58
N SER A 137 -29.87 -7.52 -1.55
CA SER A 137 -30.21 -6.31 -0.77
C SER A 137 -30.10 -6.50 0.76
N THR A 138 -29.24 -7.42 1.19
CA THR A 138 -29.02 -7.90 2.55
C THR A 138 -27.53 -7.81 2.87
N CYS A 139 -27.15 -6.82 3.68
CA CYS A 139 -25.91 -6.90 4.43
C CYS A 139 -26.09 -7.92 5.55
N THR A 140 -25.17 -8.87 5.66
CA THR A 140 -25.08 -9.74 6.83
C THR A 140 -24.05 -9.13 7.77
N THR A 141 -24.53 -8.43 8.79
CA THR A 141 -23.68 -8.17 9.95
C THR A 141 -23.39 -9.51 10.62
N PHE A 142 -22.12 -9.83 10.83
CA PHE A 142 -21.80 -11.05 11.58
C PHE A 142 -22.38 -10.87 12.98
N PRO A 143 -23.29 -11.76 13.45
CA PRO A 143 -23.82 -11.61 14.78
C PRO A 143 -22.66 -11.64 15.76
N SER A 144 -22.61 -10.62 16.62
CA SER A 144 -21.56 -10.35 17.61
C SER A 144 -21.32 -11.47 18.64
N SER A 145 -21.93 -12.63 18.46
CA SER A 145 -21.84 -13.74 19.40
C SER A 145 -20.49 -14.46 19.37
N ASN A 146 -19.70 -14.38 18.29
CA ASN A 146 -18.32 -14.90 18.22
C ASN A 146 -17.49 -14.17 17.14
N PRO A 147 -17.01 -12.93 17.37
CA PRO A 147 -15.98 -12.35 16.52
C PRO A 147 -14.77 -13.28 16.46
N VAL A 148 -14.26 -13.55 15.26
CA VAL A 148 -13.00 -14.29 15.10
C VAL A 148 -11.87 -13.29 15.16
N THR A 149 -11.12 -13.31 16.25
CA THR A 149 -9.92 -12.51 16.42
C THR A 149 -8.71 -13.32 15.98
N TYR A 150 -7.90 -12.72 15.13
CA TYR A 150 -6.61 -13.24 14.70
C TYR A 150 -5.52 -12.33 15.26
N THR A 151 -4.56 -12.93 15.94
CA THR A 151 -3.36 -12.24 16.40
C THR A 151 -2.15 -12.89 15.74
N GLU A 152 -1.31 -12.09 15.10
CA GLU A 152 -0.06 -12.53 14.49
C GLU A 152 1.09 -11.70 15.04
N ASP A 153 2.14 -12.39 15.46
CA ASP A 153 3.39 -11.78 15.90
C ASP A 153 4.55 -12.41 15.11
N GLU A 154 5.46 -11.58 14.63
CA GLU A 154 6.66 -12.03 13.91
C GLU A 154 7.85 -11.15 14.26
N ASP A 155 9.01 -11.79 14.35
CA ASP A 155 10.31 -11.13 14.53
C ASP A 155 11.20 -11.41 13.31
N GLY A 156 12.04 -10.45 12.96
CA GLY A 156 12.99 -10.64 11.87
C GLY A 156 14.09 -9.58 11.84
N GLU A 157 14.84 -9.57 10.74
CA GLU A 157 15.83 -8.54 10.46
C GLU A 157 15.24 -7.49 9.52
N TRP A 158 15.66 -6.23 9.68
CA TRP A 158 15.36 -5.17 8.73
C TRP A 158 16.63 -4.61 8.11
N TYR A 159 16.51 -4.19 6.86
CA TYR A 159 17.59 -3.53 6.15
C TYR A 159 17.05 -2.59 5.06
N TRP A 160 17.91 -1.73 4.55
CA TRP A 160 17.62 -0.96 3.36
C TRP A 160 17.99 -1.81 2.14
N ASP A 161 17.00 -2.14 1.29
CA ASP A 161 17.23 -2.90 0.06
C ASP A 161 18.14 -2.10 -0.91
N ASP A 162 18.06 -0.77 -0.84
CA ASP A 162 18.88 0.18 -1.60
C ASP A 162 19.93 0.89 -0.71
N ALA A 163 20.59 0.15 0.19
CA ALA A 163 21.51 0.71 1.20
C ALA A 163 22.60 1.67 0.64
N ASN A 164 23.04 1.44 -0.61
CA ASN A 164 24.06 2.25 -1.28
C ASN A 164 23.52 3.50 -2.00
N ASP A 165 22.20 3.67 -2.10
CA ASP A 165 21.55 4.78 -2.79
C ASP A 165 20.80 5.69 -1.80
N LYS A 166 19.51 5.96 -2.05
CA LYS A 166 18.74 6.95 -1.30
C LYS A 166 18.20 6.40 0.02
N LYS A 167 18.26 5.09 0.26
CA LYS A 167 17.59 4.41 1.39
C LYS A 167 16.08 4.66 1.32
N ILE A 168 15.48 4.36 0.18
CA ILE A 168 14.05 4.51 -0.09
C ILE A 168 13.30 3.19 0.01
N HIS A 169 13.94 2.04 0.07
CA HIS A 169 13.26 0.75 0.21
C HIS A 169 13.65 0.13 1.54
N LEU A 170 12.76 0.22 2.53
CA LEU A 170 12.94 -0.48 3.80
C LEU A 170 12.35 -1.88 3.64
N LYS A 171 13.14 -2.91 3.93
CA LYS A 171 12.70 -4.30 3.80
C LYS A 171 12.56 -4.94 5.18
N THR A 172 11.41 -5.55 5.38
CA THR A 172 11.05 -6.44 6.50
C THR A 172 10.38 -7.67 5.90
N TYR A 173 10.27 -8.79 6.62
CA TYR A 173 9.40 -9.89 6.19
C TYR A 173 7.91 -9.62 6.50
N ALA A 174 7.63 -8.66 7.39
CA ALA A 174 6.29 -8.11 7.56
C ALA A 174 5.78 -7.51 6.22
N PRO A 175 4.62 -7.93 5.68
CA PRO A 175 4.15 -7.53 4.35
C PRO A 175 3.79 -6.04 4.23
N TYR A 176 3.73 -5.33 5.36
CA TYR A 176 3.21 -3.96 5.47
C TYR A 176 4.24 -2.85 5.29
N PHE A 177 5.53 -3.18 5.20
CA PHE A 177 6.60 -2.27 4.72
C PHE A 177 6.95 -2.54 3.26
N SER A 178 5.96 -2.93 2.46
CA SER A 178 6.15 -3.04 1.01
C SER A 178 6.18 -1.65 0.37
N GLY A 179 7.03 -1.49 -0.64
CA GLY A 179 7.08 -0.29 -1.49
C GLY A 179 8.20 0.70 -1.18
N LYS A 180 8.05 1.89 -1.76
CA LYS A 180 9.01 2.99 -1.66
C LYS A 180 8.62 3.92 -0.52
N LEU A 181 9.59 4.23 0.33
CA LEU A 181 9.50 5.24 1.37
C LEU A 181 9.42 6.64 0.75
N LYS A 182 8.20 7.18 0.67
CA LYS A 182 7.91 8.53 0.16
C LYS A 182 8.21 9.60 1.21
N LYS A 183 7.93 9.30 2.48
CA LYS A 183 8.18 10.20 3.61
C LYS A 183 8.85 9.47 4.76
N CYS A 184 9.96 10.02 5.24
CA CYS A 184 10.65 9.54 6.44
C CYS A 184 10.84 10.68 7.42
N SER A 185 9.94 10.87 8.37
CA SER A 185 10.08 11.89 9.41
C SER A 185 10.33 11.25 10.79
N SER A 186 10.50 12.07 11.82
CA SER A 186 10.66 11.54 13.18
C SER A 186 9.37 11.03 13.80
N SER A 187 8.21 11.34 13.22
CA SER A 187 6.87 11.02 13.76
C SER A 187 5.97 10.31 12.77
N GLU A 188 6.34 10.28 11.49
CA GLU A 188 5.52 9.73 10.41
C GLU A 188 6.39 9.07 9.34
N LEU A 189 5.99 7.88 8.89
CA LEU A 189 6.49 7.22 7.69
C LEU A 189 5.35 7.03 6.70
N ILE A 190 5.64 7.21 5.40
CA ILE A 190 4.70 6.90 4.32
C ILE A 190 5.40 6.02 3.30
N PHE A 191 4.84 4.84 3.05
CA PHE A 191 5.27 3.91 2.03
C PHE A 191 4.25 3.88 0.90
N GLU A 192 4.73 3.81 -0.34
CA GLU A 192 3.90 3.74 -1.54
C GLU A 192 4.39 2.62 -2.46
N SER A 193 3.49 1.75 -2.87
CA SER A 193 3.75 0.73 -3.89
C SER A 193 2.89 1.02 -5.12
N THR A 194 3.45 0.72 -6.28
CA THR A 194 2.76 0.75 -7.57
C THR A 194 3.10 -0.54 -8.29
N TRP A 195 2.13 -1.22 -8.87
CA TRP A 195 2.35 -2.41 -9.69
C TRP A 195 1.55 -2.31 -10.99
N ASP A 196 2.11 -2.92 -12.03
CA ASP A 196 1.57 -2.99 -13.38
C ASP A 196 2.14 -4.26 -14.01
N GLU A 197 1.38 -5.34 -13.87
CA GLU A 197 1.74 -6.68 -14.29
C GLU A 197 0.77 -7.12 -15.37
N SER A 198 1.27 -7.89 -16.34
CA SER A 198 0.43 -8.50 -17.37
C SER A 198 0.90 -9.90 -17.66
N ASP A 199 -0.04 -10.79 -17.92
CA ASP A 199 0.21 -12.15 -18.30
C ASP A 199 -0.69 -12.58 -19.46
N LYS A 200 -0.26 -13.63 -20.16
CA LYS A 200 -1.00 -14.17 -21.30
C LYS A 200 -0.78 -15.67 -21.39
N THR A 201 -1.88 -16.41 -21.36
CA THR A 201 -1.90 -17.85 -21.55
C THR A 201 -2.67 -18.19 -22.82
N THR A 202 -2.12 -19.05 -23.67
CA THR A 202 -2.73 -19.44 -24.95
C THR A 202 -2.75 -20.95 -25.10
N TYR A 203 -3.93 -21.48 -25.45
CA TYR A 203 -4.18 -22.85 -25.88
C TYR A 203 -4.86 -22.84 -27.26
N THR A 204 -5.04 -24.01 -27.88
CA THR A 204 -5.59 -24.13 -29.25
C THR A 204 -6.94 -23.43 -29.43
N ASP A 205 -7.82 -23.55 -28.44
CA ASP A 205 -9.20 -23.07 -28.50
C ASP A 205 -9.50 -21.99 -27.45
N TYR A 206 -8.47 -21.46 -26.79
CA TYR A 206 -8.61 -20.59 -25.63
C TYR A 206 -7.44 -19.60 -25.52
N VAL A 207 -7.76 -18.34 -25.27
CA VAL A 207 -6.79 -17.31 -24.90
C VAL A 207 -7.27 -16.62 -23.64
N ASN A 208 -6.38 -16.48 -22.66
CA ASN A 208 -6.60 -15.66 -21.47
C ASN A 208 -5.49 -14.61 -21.37
N GLU A 209 -5.89 -13.37 -21.17
CA GLU A 209 -5.00 -12.22 -20.98
C GLU A 209 -5.40 -11.53 -19.69
N GLY A 210 -4.48 -11.47 -18.72
CA GLY A 210 -4.67 -10.78 -17.46
C GLY A 210 -3.84 -9.49 -17.41
N THR A 211 -4.39 -8.45 -16.81
CA THR A 211 -3.62 -7.27 -16.43
C THR A 211 -3.96 -6.88 -15.00
N TYR A 212 -2.95 -6.78 -14.15
CA TYR A 212 -3.10 -6.41 -12.75
C TYR A 212 -2.33 -5.12 -12.47
N THR A 213 -3.08 -4.05 -12.18
CA THR A 213 -2.52 -2.73 -11.90
C THR A 213 -2.99 -2.22 -10.56
N GLY A 214 -2.19 -1.40 -9.90
CA GLY A 214 -2.64 -0.82 -8.64
C GLY A 214 -1.61 0.04 -7.94
N THR A 215 -2.10 0.68 -6.90
CA THR A 215 -1.31 1.51 -6.01
C THR A 215 -1.77 1.34 -4.58
N SER A 216 -0.83 1.34 -3.63
CA SER A 216 -1.11 1.29 -2.20
C SER A 216 -0.29 2.34 -1.48
N THR A 217 -0.86 2.98 -0.47
CA THR A 217 -0.16 3.89 0.44
C THR A 217 -0.40 3.47 1.88
N TYR A 218 0.68 3.33 2.64
CA TYR A 218 0.67 2.98 4.06
C TYR A 218 1.25 4.13 4.88
N THR A 219 0.45 4.70 5.78
CA THR A 219 0.90 5.77 6.70
C THR A 219 1.05 5.21 8.11
N TRP A 220 2.21 5.48 8.69
CA TRP A 220 2.60 5.03 10.00
C TRP A 220 2.90 6.22 10.90
N THR A 221 2.44 6.19 12.14
CA THR A 221 2.78 7.19 13.15
C THR A 221 3.60 6.58 14.27
N LYS A 222 4.57 7.35 14.75
CA LYS A 222 5.43 6.92 15.84
C LYS A 222 4.69 7.03 17.18
N GLN A 223 4.78 5.99 18.00
CA GLN A 223 4.24 5.98 19.37
C GLN A 223 5.24 6.56 20.38
#